data_AF-C6M492-F1
#
_entry.id   AF-C6M492-F1
#
_cell.length_a   1.000
_cell.length_b   1.000
_cell.length_c   1.000
_cell.angle_alpha   90.00
_cell.angle_beta   90.00
_cell.angle_gamma   90.00
#
_symmetry.space_group_name_H-M   'P 1'
#
loop_
_entity.id
_entity.type
_entity.pdbx_description
1 polymer ?
#
loop_
_entity_poly.entity_id
_entity_poly.type
_entity_poly.pdbx_seq_one_letter_code
_entity_poly.pdbx_strand_id
1 'polypeptide(L)'
;MKTAAQMQAEALMLADALPFGRGGETVIGSVIPQHLYGFTFRFALALTMGWPMERRQAVYPENLLASTAAHEKVVWIASPAVLNRLGENRNWQSIGHKIAGIVSAGGALPEATADLLQQAAVRPFEVYGSTETGVIASRRESCEWRPFAGVEIGQNEEGALWASSPWSPERRQTADLIEPQRDGFLLLGRQDRIIKFEDKRVSLTQIEHELLRHPWIADAHCGRHPQHQRIAIWAALNADGIAALRDQGRAAVADALKRYLAATQDTIALPRYWRFADSLPRNAQAKIAAADFQTAFTVVQTSPVWSKTSSEEETAAETFIGRVPLDLVYFGGHFATFPLVPGVVELQWVRDLAARHPWGRQRVVRVENLKYQQFVRPHDEVSVELKYDEAKNKLSFKVSNGDNPCASGRIVFEVV
;
A
#
# COMPACT_ATOMS: atom_id res chain seq x y z
N MET A 1 9.42 -20.72 20.90
CA MET A 1 10.62 -19.94 20.48
C MET A 1 11.57 -20.88 19.76
N LYS A 2 12.22 -20.41 18.68
CA LYS A 2 13.23 -21.21 17.96
C LYS A 2 14.54 -21.25 18.74
N THR A 3 15.25 -22.37 18.71
CA THR A 3 16.60 -22.49 19.27
C THR A 3 17.65 -21.99 18.27
N ALA A 4 18.86 -21.70 18.75
CA ALA A 4 19.98 -21.33 17.86
C ALA A 4 20.28 -22.42 16.83
N ALA A 5 20.21 -23.70 17.24
CA ALA A 5 20.40 -24.85 16.34
C ALA A 5 19.32 -24.89 15.25
N GLN A 6 18.06 -24.58 15.57
CA GLN A 6 16.99 -24.51 14.58
C GLN A 6 17.21 -23.35 13.59
N MET A 7 17.61 -22.18 14.07
CA MET A 7 17.93 -21.04 13.19
C MET A 7 19.12 -21.34 12.28
N GLN A 8 20.15 -22.03 12.79
CA GLN A 8 21.31 -22.43 12.00
C GLN A 8 20.95 -23.48 10.95
N ALA A 9 20.13 -24.49 11.30
CA ALA A 9 19.66 -25.49 10.35
C ALA A 9 18.86 -24.86 9.20
N GLU A 10 18.00 -23.89 9.51
CA GLU A 10 17.25 -23.11 8.52
C GLU A 10 18.18 -22.32 7.59
N ALA A 11 19.21 -21.66 8.13
CA ALA A 11 20.17 -20.89 7.35
C ALA A 11 21.07 -21.78 6.45
N LEU A 12 21.50 -22.94 6.96
CA LEU A 12 22.30 -23.91 6.19
C LEU A 12 21.51 -24.48 5.01
N MET A 13 20.26 -24.87 5.24
CA MET A 13 19.40 -25.34 4.17
C MET A 13 19.23 -24.25 3.10
N LEU A 14 18.95 -23.01 3.49
CA LEU A 14 18.82 -21.89 2.55
C LEU A 14 20.13 -21.66 1.76
N ALA A 15 21.27 -21.74 2.42
CA ALA A 15 22.59 -21.59 1.79
C ALA A 15 22.88 -22.68 0.74
N ASP A 16 22.30 -23.87 0.90
CA ASP A 16 22.43 -24.98 -0.05
C ASP A 16 21.39 -24.89 -1.18
N ALA A 17 20.21 -24.33 -0.91
CA ALA A 17 19.14 -24.19 -1.90
C ALA A 17 19.31 -22.97 -2.83
N LEU A 18 19.99 -21.91 -2.37
CA LEU A 18 20.11 -20.67 -3.14
C LEU A 18 21.11 -20.82 -4.30
N PRO A 19 20.75 -20.38 -5.52
CA PRO A 19 21.61 -20.47 -6.69
C PRO A 19 22.62 -19.31 -6.78
N PHE A 20 22.98 -18.70 -5.65
CA PHE A 20 23.81 -17.50 -5.59
C PHE A 20 25.23 -17.81 -5.14
N GLY A 21 26.19 -16.97 -5.53
CA GLY A 21 27.60 -17.14 -5.17
C GLY A 21 27.87 -16.95 -3.67
N ARG A 22 29.01 -17.46 -3.22
CA ARG A 22 29.55 -17.30 -1.85
C ARG A 22 30.79 -16.40 -1.84
N GLY A 23 30.93 -15.52 -2.84
CA GLY A 23 32.19 -14.95 -3.30
C GLY A 23 32.26 -13.43 -3.20
N GLY A 24 31.97 -12.86 -2.02
CA GLY A 24 32.17 -11.43 -1.76
C GLY A 24 31.01 -10.51 -2.11
N GLU A 25 29.83 -11.04 -2.44
CA GLU A 25 28.63 -10.23 -2.68
C GLU A 25 28.15 -9.53 -1.40
N THR A 26 27.77 -8.26 -1.51
CA THR A 26 27.22 -7.51 -0.38
C THR A 26 25.70 -7.67 -0.30
N VAL A 27 25.20 -8.05 0.87
CA VAL A 27 23.76 -8.12 1.14
C VAL A 27 23.21 -6.73 1.40
N ILE A 28 22.24 -6.33 0.58
CA ILE A 28 21.41 -5.14 0.78
C ILE A 28 19.99 -5.62 1.07
N GLY A 29 19.36 -5.09 2.11
CA GLY A 29 18.02 -5.54 2.50
C GLY A 29 17.02 -4.43 2.74
N SER A 30 15.81 -4.64 2.23
CA SER A 30 14.66 -3.74 2.45
C SER A 30 13.88 -4.03 3.73
N VAL A 31 14.28 -5.06 4.48
CA VAL A 31 13.60 -5.55 5.69
C VAL A 31 14.49 -5.42 6.92
N ILE A 32 13.92 -5.14 8.09
CA ILE A 32 14.72 -4.98 9.31
C ILE A 32 15.22 -6.33 9.86
N PRO A 33 16.48 -6.46 10.33
CA PRO A 33 17.00 -7.69 10.92
C PRO A 33 16.30 -8.14 12.21
N GLN A 34 15.55 -7.26 12.88
CA GLN A 34 14.84 -7.55 14.13
C GLN A 34 13.55 -8.38 13.90
N HIS A 35 13.09 -8.52 12.66
CA HIS A 35 12.01 -9.44 12.30
C HIS A 35 12.59 -10.76 11.78
N LEU A 36 11.87 -11.88 11.96
CA LEU A 36 12.40 -13.20 11.59
C LEU A 36 12.84 -13.27 10.11
N TYR A 37 12.11 -12.64 9.18
CA TYR A 37 12.54 -12.57 7.79
C TYR A 37 13.90 -11.86 7.64
N GLY A 38 14.06 -10.67 8.22
CA GLY A 38 15.35 -9.98 8.16
C GLY A 38 16.45 -10.72 8.92
N PHE A 39 16.14 -11.32 10.06
CA PHE A 39 17.08 -12.12 10.84
C PHE A 39 17.59 -13.32 10.03
N THR A 40 16.69 -14.14 9.50
CA THR A 40 17.04 -15.34 8.73
C THR A 40 17.84 -14.99 7.49
N PHE A 41 17.41 -13.99 6.72
CA PHE A 41 17.97 -13.76 5.38
C PHE A 41 19.06 -12.68 5.34
N ARG A 42 18.92 -11.57 6.07
CA ARG A 42 19.96 -10.51 6.09
C ARG A 42 21.09 -10.81 7.05
N PHE A 43 20.86 -11.65 8.07
CA PHE A 43 21.85 -11.93 9.10
C PHE A 43 22.32 -13.39 9.08
N ALA A 44 21.47 -14.36 9.45
CA ALA A 44 21.91 -15.75 9.60
C ALA A 44 22.40 -16.36 8.28
N LEU A 45 21.65 -16.18 7.19
CA LEU A 45 22.03 -16.62 5.86
C LEU A 45 23.27 -15.88 5.35
N ALA A 46 23.33 -14.56 5.51
CA ALA A 46 24.48 -13.76 5.08
C ALA A 46 25.78 -14.24 5.75
N LEU A 47 25.75 -14.50 7.06
CA LEU A 47 26.87 -15.08 7.79
C LEU A 47 27.24 -16.49 7.28
N THR A 48 26.24 -17.32 6.98
CA THR A 48 26.43 -18.68 6.46
C THR A 48 27.05 -18.68 5.06
N MET A 49 26.69 -17.69 4.23
CA MET A 49 27.20 -17.52 2.88
C MET A 49 28.52 -16.75 2.82
N GLY A 50 28.95 -16.13 3.92
CA GLY A 50 30.15 -15.27 3.95
C GLY A 50 29.96 -13.90 3.30
N TRP A 51 28.71 -13.42 3.19
CA TRP A 51 28.39 -12.14 2.56
C TRP A 51 28.61 -10.95 3.52
N PRO A 52 29.33 -9.88 3.11
CA PRO A 52 29.28 -8.60 3.78
C PRO A 52 27.84 -8.07 3.86
N MET A 53 27.47 -7.48 5.00
CA MET A 53 26.11 -6.98 5.21
C MET A 53 26.10 -5.45 5.26
N GLU A 54 25.29 -4.82 4.40
CA GLU A 54 25.00 -3.41 4.59
C GLU A 54 24.09 -3.23 5.81
N ARG A 55 24.55 -2.43 6.78
CA ARG A 55 23.84 -2.21 8.04
C ARG A 55 22.54 -1.42 7.86
N ARG A 56 22.53 -0.42 6.97
CA ARG A 56 21.35 0.42 6.74
C ARG A 56 20.26 -0.39 6.03
N GLN A 57 19.01 -0.13 6.37
CA GLN A 57 17.87 -0.73 5.66
C GLN A 57 17.57 0.11 4.42
N ALA A 58 17.42 -0.53 3.27
CA ALA A 58 16.99 0.11 2.04
C ALA A 58 15.46 0.11 1.96
N VAL A 59 14.81 1.03 2.67
CA VAL A 59 13.34 1.05 2.84
C VAL A 59 12.60 1.30 1.52
N TYR A 60 13.14 2.17 0.67
CA TYR A 60 12.54 2.55 -0.61
C TYR A 60 13.33 1.99 -1.80
N PRO A 61 12.70 1.85 -2.98
CA PRO A 61 13.38 1.39 -4.20
C PRO A 61 14.65 2.18 -4.50
N GLU A 62 14.61 3.51 -4.41
CA GLU A 62 15.76 4.40 -4.60
C GLU A 62 16.92 4.11 -3.64
N ASN A 63 16.66 3.67 -2.40
CA ASN A 63 17.73 3.27 -1.48
C ASN A 63 18.40 1.97 -1.93
N LEU A 64 17.64 0.99 -2.43
CA LEU A 64 18.19 -0.26 -2.96
C LEU A 64 19.11 0.02 -4.14
N LEU A 65 18.66 0.88 -5.07
CA LEU A 65 19.42 1.24 -6.26
C LEU A 65 20.69 2.04 -5.92
N ALA A 66 20.58 3.02 -5.02
CA ALA A 66 21.72 3.83 -4.59
C ALA A 66 22.78 3.00 -3.86
N SER A 67 22.36 2.09 -2.97
CA SER A 67 23.28 1.17 -2.29
C SER A 67 23.91 0.19 -3.30
N THR A 68 23.15 -0.33 -4.26
CA THR A 68 23.69 -1.21 -5.32
C THR A 68 24.78 -0.54 -6.14
N ALA A 69 24.64 0.75 -6.44
CA ALA A 69 25.63 1.50 -7.19
C ALA A 69 26.99 1.58 -6.46
N ALA A 70 27.00 1.56 -5.13
CA ALA A 70 28.18 1.70 -4.28
C ALA A 70 29.01 0.41 -4.13
N HIS A 71 28.51 -0.73 -4.60
CA HIS A 71 29.18 -2.04 -4.48
C HIS A 71 29.50 -2.62 -5.86
N GLU A 72 30.41 -3.60 -5.91
CA GLU A 72 30.74 -4.32 -7.14
C GLU A 72 29.68 -5.37 -7.49
N LYS A 73 29.31 -6.20 -6.50
CA LYS A 73 28.25 -7.20 -6.59
C LYS A 73 27.41 -7.24 -5.33
N VAL A 74 26.10 -7.46 -5.50
CA VAL A 74 25.12 -7.44 -4.41
C VAL A 74 24.11 -8.58 -4.49
N VAL A 75 23.60 -8.97 -3.33
CA VAL A 75 22.41 -9.81 -3.19
C VAL A 75 21.33 -8.99 -2.50
N TRP A 76 20.15 -8.91 -3.11
CA TRP A 76 19.02 -8.20 -2.54
C TRP A 76 18.17 -9.13 -1.69
N ILE A 77 17.88 -8.71 -0.46
CA ILE A 77 16.86 -9.31 0.40
C ILE A 77 15.70 -8.33 0.51
N ALA A 78 14.71 -8.47 -0.36
CA ALA A 78 13.66 -7.48 -0.53
C ALA A 78 12.26 -8.07 -0.28
N SER A 79 11.30 -7.22 0.06
CA SER A 79 9.89 -7.61 0.08
C SER A 79 9.24 -7.39 -1.30
N PRO A 80 8.20 -8.17 -1.65
CA PRO A 80 7.45 -7.95 -2.90
C PRO A 80 6.98 -6.51 -3.09
N ALA A 81 6.57 -5.84 -2.00
CA ALA A 81 6.08 -4.46 -2.06
C ALA A 81 7.17 -3.46 -2.48
N VAL A 82 8.41 -3.64 -2.04
CA VAL A 82 9.52 -2.77 -2.45
C VAL A 82 9.90 -3.09 -3.89
N LEU A 83 9.95 -4.38 -4.26
CA LEU A 83 10.27 -4.79 -5.63
C LEU A 83 9.23 -4.28 -6.63
N ASN A 84 7.94 -4.37 -6.32
CA ASN A 84 6.85 -3.93 -7.19
C ASN A 84 6.86 -2.42 -7.47
N ARG A 85 7.46 -1.62 -6.58
CA ARG A 85 7.56 -0.15 -6.74
C ARG A 85 8.78 0.29 -7.56
N LEU A 86 9.65 -0.62 -7.99
CA LEU A 86 10.79 -0.27 -8.82
C LEU A 86 10.35 0.33 -10.16
N GLY A 87 9.35 -0.27 -10.80
CA GLY A 87 8.83 0.15 -12.11
C GLY A 87 9.82 -0.03 -13.26
N GLU A 88 9.36 0.22 -14.49
CA GLU A 88 10.15 0.03 -15.72
C GLU A 88 11.15 1.17 -15.98
N ASN A 89 10.85 2.39 -15.52
CA ASN A 89 11.62 3.61 -15.84
C ASN A 89 12.90 3.79 -15.00
N ARG A 90 13.61 2.70 -14.67
CA ARG A 90 14.89 2.75 -13.96
C ARG A 90 16.05 2.48 -14.91
N ASN A 91 17.22 3.02 -14.59
CA ASN A 91 18.44 2.81 -15.38
C ASN A 91 19.05 1.42 -15.11
N TRP A 92 18.30 0.36 -15.44
CA TRP A 92 18.70 -1.03 -15.23
C TRP A 92 20.01 -1.39 -15.92
N GLN A 93 20.31 -0.77 -17.06
CA GLN A 93 21.55 -0.99 -17.80
C GLN A 93 22.81 -0.70 -16.95
N SER A 94 22.75 0.30 -16.08
CA SER A 94 23.89 0.69 -15.25
C SER A 94 24.07 -0.14 -13.97
N ILE A 95 23.05 -0.86 -13.52
CA ILE A 95 23.06 -1.56 -12.22
C ILE A 95 22.75 -3.05 -12.28
N GLY A 96 22.07 -3.53 -13.32
CA GLY A 96 21.53 -4.89 -13.38
C GLY A 96 22.62 -5.95 -13.28
N HIS A 97 23.75 -5.72 -13.95
CA HIS A 97 24.92 -6.60 -13.92
C HIS A 97 25.58 -6.73 -12.53
N LYS A 98 25.32 -5.80 -11.61
CA LYS A 98 25.82 -5.85 -10.23
C LYS A 98 24.96 -6.73 -9.32
N ILE A 99 23.72 -7.02 -9.71
CA ILE A 99 22.77 -7.77 -8.89
C ILE A 99 22.97 -9.26 -9.16
N ALA A 100 23.68 -9.94 -8.26
CA ALA A 100 24.00 -11.36 -8.37
C ALA A 100 22.82 -12.26 -7.97
N GLY A 101 21.92 -11.77 -7.12
CA GLY A 101 20.79 -12.53 -6.61
C GLY A 101 19.72 -11.63 -5.99
N ILE A 102 18.48 -12.09 -6.03
CA ILE A 102 17.35 -11.46 -5.34
C ILE A 102 16.61 -12.56 -4.59
N VAL A 103 16.46 -12.39 -3.27
CA VAL A 103 15.53 -13.17 -2.45
C VAL A 103 14.31 -12.32 -2.14
N SER A 104 13.13 -12.87 -2.38
CA SER A 104 11.85 -12.26 -2.06
C SER A 104 11.04 -13.19 -1.16
N ALA A 105 10.52 -12.67 -0.04
CA ALA A 105 9.66 -13.43 0.86
C ALA A 105 8.66 -12.51 1.58
N GLY A 106 7.72 -13.13 2.30
CA GLY A 106 6.73 -12.43 3.13
C GLY A 106 5.46 -11.99 2.38
N GLY A 107 5.34 -12.33 1.09
CA GLY A 107 4.15 -12.12 0.26
C GLY A 107 4.36 -12.70 -1.13
N ALA A 108 3.29 -12.72 -1.93
CA ALA A 108 3.40 -13.09 -3.34
C ALA A 108 4.05 -11.96 -4.14
N LEU A 109 5.07 -12.28 -4.95
CA LEU A 109 5.58 -11.35 -5.95
C LEU A 109 4.68 -11.37 -7.20
N PRO A 110 4.24 -10.21 -7.70
CA PRO A 110 3.54 -10.16 -8.98
C PRO A 110 4.42 -10.68 -10.12
N GLU A 111 3.84 -11.50 -11.00
CA GLU A 111 4.57 -12.13 -12.12
C GLU A 111 5.25 -11.09 -13.01
N ALA A 112 4.57 -9.98 -13.32
CA ALA A 112 5.12 -8.88 -14.10
C ALA A 112 6.39 -8.29 -13.47
N THR A 113 6.46 -8.21 -12.14
CA THR A 113 7.65 -7.73 -11.43
C THR A 113 8.77 -8.76 -11.47
N ALA A 114 8.45 -10.06 -11.36
CA ALA A 114 9.44 -11.13 -11.52
C ALA A 114 10.03 -11.15 -12.93
N ASP A 115 9.20 -10.95 -13.97
CA ASP A 115 9.60 -10.89 -15.38
C ASP A 115 10.46 -9.67 -15.67
N LEU A 116 10.07 -8.50 -15.18
CA LEU A 116 10.85 -7.27 -15.27
C LEU A 116 12.25 -7.49 -14.67
N LEU A 117 12.34 -8.06 -13.48
CA LEU A 117 13.62 -8.30 -12.81
C LEU A 117 14.45 -9.38 -13.51
N GLN A 118 13.82 -10.41 -14.08
CA GLN A 118 14.51 -11.40 -14.91
C GLN A 118 15.14 -10.77 -16.16
N GLN A 119 14.45 -9.81 -16.80
CA GLN A 119 14.97 -9.10 -17.96
C GLN A 119 16.03 -8.07 -17.59
N ALA A 120 15.84 -7.36 -16.48
CA ALA A 120 16.72 -6.29 -16.05
C ALA A 120 17.99 -6.76 -15.32
N ALA A 121 17.92 -7.88 -14.60
CA ALA A 121 18.97 -8.39 -13.74
C ALA A 121 18.89 -9.92 -13.59
N VAL A 122 18.18 -10.42 -12.57
CA VAL A 122 18.00 -11.83 -12.26
C VAL A 122 16.60 -12.09 -11.73
N ARG A 123 15.97 -13.21 -12.12
CA ARG A 123 14.67 -13.59 -11.56
C ARG A 123 14.79 -13.84 -10.05
N PRO A 124 13.91 -13.20 -9.25
CA PRO A 124 13.87 -13.41 -7.81
C PRO A 124 13.67 -14.88 -7.43
N PHE A 125 14.41 -15.32 -6.43
CA PHE A 125 14.17 -16.56 -5.72
C PHE A 125 13.14 -16.27 -4.63
N GLU A 126 11.91 -16.73 -4.85
CA GLU A 126 10.81 -16.51 -3.92
C GLU A 126 10.80 -17.60 -2.84
N VAL A 127 10.60 -17.19 -1.59
CA VAL A 127 10.53 -18.10 -0.44
C VAL A 127 9.20 -17.94 0.27
N TYR A 128 8.52 -19.07 0.48
CA TYR A 128 7.28 -19.18 1.22
C TYR A 128 7.55 -19.75 2.61
N GLY A 129 6.90 -19.15 3.60
CA GLY A 129 7.06 -19.49 5.01
C GLY A 129 6.42 -18.46 5.93
N SER A 130 6.50 -18.70 7.23
CA SER A 130 5.98 -17.81 8.28
C SER A 130 6.92 -17.72 9.48
N THR A 131 6.59 -16.85 10.44
CA THR A 131 7.35 -16.75 11.69
C THR A 131 7.33 -18.08 12.48
N GLU A 132 6.19 -18.76 12.44
CA GLU A 132 5.89 -19.97 13.21
C GLU A 132 6.48 -21.24 12.57
N THR A 133 6.54 -21.28 11.23
CA THR A 133 6.99 -22.43 10.44
C THR A 133 8.46 -22.30 10.02
N GLY A 134 8.98 -21.08 9.93
CA GLY A 134 10.19 -20.81 9.16
C GLY A 134 9.92 -20.93 7.66
N VAL A 135 10.98 -21.14 6.90
CA VAL A 135 10.88 -21.40 5.47
C VAL A 135 10.28 -22.79 5.22
N ILE A 136 9.39 -22.89 4.24
CA ILE A 136 8.69 -24.13 3.87
C ILE A 136 9.06 -24.53 2.45
N ALA A 137 8.94 -23.60 1.50
CA ALA A 137 9.08 -23.88 0.09
C ALA A 137 9.70 -22.70 -0.65
N SER A 138 10.19 -22.95 -1.86
CA SER A 138 10.65 -21.93 -2.78
C SER A 138 10.05 -22.10 -4.16
N ARG A 139 10.09 -21.02 -4.93
CA ARG A 139 9.86 -21.05 -6.38
C ARG A 139 10.75 -20.04 -7.06
N ARG A 140 10.93 -20.22 -8.37
CA ARG A 140 11.64 -19.27 -9.22
C ARG A 140 10.91 -19.16 -10.54
N GLU A 141 10.99 -20.18 -11.39
CA GLU A 141 10.44 -20.14 -12.75
C GLU A 141 9.00 -20.65 -12.87
N SER A 142 8.54 -21.44 -11.90
CA SER A 142 7.19 -22.03 -11.89
C SER A 142 6.27 -21.31 -10.91
N CYS A 143 4.96 -21.40 -11.16
CA CYS A 143 3.93 -21.03 -10.19
C CYS A 143 3.87 -21.99 -9.00
N GLU A 144 4.35 -23.23 -9.17
CA GLU A 144 4.41 -24.27 -8.16
C GLU A 144 5.50 -24.01 -7.12
N TRP A 145 5.12 -24.12 -5.85
CA TRP A 145 6.02 -24.08 -4.71
C TRP A 145 6.62 -25.45 -4.45
N ARG A 146 7.95 -25.52 -4.39
CA ARG A 146 8.69 -26.74 -4.07
C ARG A 146 9.17 -26.70 -2.62
N PRO A 147 8.75 -27.65 -1.77
CA PRO A 147 9.25 -27.77 -0.40
C PRO A 147 10.77 -27.85 -0.38
N PHE A 148 11.38 -27.22 0.62
CA PHE A 148 12.81 -27.37 0.85
C PHE A 148 13.16 -28.78 1.32
N ALA A 149 14.42 -29.17 1.14
CA ALA A 149 14.90 -30.47 1.61
C ALA A 149 14.63 -30.65 3.12
N GLY A 150 14.00 -31.77 3.47
CA GLY A 150 13.61 -32.08 4.86
C GLY A 150 12.32 -31.42 5.34
N VAL A 151 11.64 -30.62 4.52
CA VAL A 151 10.32 -30.09 4.86
C VAL A 151 9.23 -31.07 4.43
N GLU A 152 8.47 -31.54 5.41
CA GLU A 152 7.26 -32.33 5.19
C GLU A 152 6.05 -31.40 5.15
N ILE A 153 5.13 -31.68 4.21
CA ILE A 153 3.89 -30.93 4.05
C ILE A 153 2.70 -31.85 3.88
N GLY A 154 1.51 -31.33 4.16
CA GLY A 154 0.24 -31.95 3.82
C GLY A 154 -0.93 -30.99 4.03
N GLN A 155 -2.16 -31.50 3.99
CA GLN A 155 -3.36 -30.69 4.17
C GLN A 155 -4.21 -31.20 5.34
N ASN A 156 -4.97 -30.30 5.96
CA ASN A 156 -6.09 -30.66 6.82
C ASN A 156 -7.37 -30.96 5.99
N GLU A 157 -8.47 -31.29 6.65
CA GLU A 157 -9.77 -31.59 6.00
C GLU A 157 -10.31 -30.43 5.14
N GLU A 158 -9.89 -29.20 5.43
CA GLU A 158 -10.32 -27.99 4.73
C GLU A 158 -9.42 -27.63 3.54
N GLY A 159 -8.33 -28.38 3.32
CA GLY A 159 -7.34 -28.15 2.28
C GLY A 159 -6.21 -27.18 2.68
N ALA A 160 -6.14 -26.77 3.95
CA ALA A 160 -5.11 -25.86 4.44
C ALA A 160 -3.81 -26.60 4.75
N LEU A 161 -2.70 -26.03 4.30
CA LEU A 161 -1.35 -26.55 4.45
C LEU A 161 -0.97 -26.68 5.92
N TRP A 162 -0.42 -27.83 6.30
CA TRP A 162 0.46 -27.96 7.47
C TRP A 162 1.88 -28.27 7.01
N ALA A 163 2.87 -27.84 7.79
CA ALA A 163 4.28 -28.13 7.53
C ALA A 163 5.02 -28.58 8.81
N SER A 164 6.04 -29.40 8.63
CA SER A 164 7.03 -29.77 9.65
C SER A 164 8.43 -29.76 9.02
N SER A 165 9.44 -29.34 9.75
CA SER A 165 10.81 -29.23 9.27
C SER A 165 11.84 -29.40 10.39
N PRO A 166 13.14 -29.58 10.09
CA PRO A 166 14.19 -29.65 11.12
C PRO A 166 14.26 -28.39 12.01
N TRP A 167 13.87 -27.23 11.50
CA TRP A 167 13.82 -25.96 12.24
C TRP A 167 12.45 -25.65 12.87
N SER A 168 11.43 -26.43 12.55
CA SER A 168 10.09 -26.41 13.17
C SER A 168 9.50 -27.82 13.17
N PRO A 169 9.95 -28.71 14.08
CA PRO A 169 9.66 -30.15 14.00
C PRO A 169 8.20 -30.50 14.32
N GLU A 170 7.52 -29.69 15.14
CA GLU A 170 6.09 -29.85 15.35
C GLU A 170 5.32 -29.52 14.08
N ARG A 171 4.29 -30.33 13.76
CA ARG A 171 3.35 -29.97 12.68
C ARG A 171 2.68 -28.64 13.00
N ARG A 172 2.93 -27.64 12.16
CA ARG A 172 2.33 -26.32 12.24
C ARG A 172 1.24 -26.22 11.18
N GLN A 173 -0.01 -26.09 11.64
CA GLN A 173 -1.14 -25.78 10.76
C GLN A 173 -1.06 -24.32 10.32
N THR A 174 -1.16 -24.09 9.01
CA THR A 174 -1.30 -22.74 8.44
C THR A 174 -2.76 -22.49 8.08
N ALA A 175 -3.07 -21.24 7.76
CA ALA A 175 -4.34 -20.85 7.14
C ALA A 175 -4.25 -20.78 5.62
N ASP A 176 -3.18 -21.29 4.99
CA ASP A 176 -2.98 -21.21 3.54
C ASP A 176 -3.55 -22.44 2.85
N LEU A 177 -4.52 -22.25 1.94
CA LEU A 177 -5.04 -23.33 1.11
C LEU A 177 -4.05 -23.63 0.00
N ILE A 178 -3.85 -24.92 -0.25
CA ILE A 178 -2.96 -25.39 -1.32
C ILE A 178 -3.67 -26.39 -2.24
N GLU A 179 -3.14 -26.55 -3.44
CA GLU A 179 -3.47 -27.67 -4.32
C GLU A 179 -2.21 -28.54 -4.45
N PRO A 180 -2.22 -29.78 -3.97
CA PRO A 180 -1.07 -30.68 -4.07
C PRO A 180 -0.68 -30.91 -5.53
N GLN A 181 0.61 -30.81 -5.79
CA GLN A 181 1.24 -31.17 -7.07
C GLN A 181 2.21 -32.33 -6.84
N ARG A 182 2.73 -32.91 -7.93
CA ARG A 182 3.64 -34.07 -7.86
C ARG A 182 4.86 -33.81 -6.96
N ASP A 183 5.50 -32.66 -7.14
CA ASP A 183 6.78 -32.31 -6.47
C ASP A 183 6.62 -31.05 -5.59
N GLY A 184 5.39 -30.69 -5.22
CA GLY A 184 5.13 -29.44 -4.53
C GLY A 184 3.65 -29.09 -4.41
N PHE A 185 3.32 -27.82 -4.48
CA PHE A 185 1.94 -27.34 -4.38
C PHE A 185 1.70 -26.00 -5.08
N LEU A 186 0.47 -25.75 -5.52
CA LEU A 186 0.00 -24.40 -5.85
C LEU A 186 -0.56 -23.74 -4.61
N LEU A 187 -0.21 -22.48 -4.37
CA LEU A 187 -0.77 -21.69 -3.28
C LEU A 187 -2.07 -21.03 -3.75
N LEU A 188 -3.21 -21.48 -3.21
CA LEU A 188 -4.53 -20.95 -3.56
C LEU A 188 -4.89 -19.68 -2.79
N GLY A 189 -4.09 -19.36 -1.76
CA GLY A 189 -4.24 -18.20 -0.88
C GLY A 189 -4.76 -18.59 0.50
N ARG A 190 -4.85 -17.62 1.40
CA ARG A 190 -5.28 -17.89 2.76
C ARG A 190 -6.78 -18.13 2.86
N GLN A 191 -7.17 -19.11 3.66
CA GLN A 191 -8.53 -19.44 4.05
C GLN A 191 -9.29 -18.24 4.62
N ASP A 192 -8.64 -17.39 5.43
CA ASP A 192 -9.25 -16.15 5.97
C ASP A 192 -9.41 -15.04 4.92
N ARG A 193 -8.70 -15.16 3.78
CA ARG A 193 -8.79 -14.25 2.62
C ARG A 193 -9.59 -14.85 1.47
N ILE A 194 -10.27 -15.98 1.69
CA ILE A 194 -11.19 -16.59 0.74
C ILE A 194 -12.60 -16.43 1.29
N ILE A 195 -13.43 -15.66 0.58
CA ILE A 195 -14.84 -15.53 0.94
C ILE A 195 -15.62 -16.62 0.23
N LYS A 196 -16.39 -17.39 0.98
CA LYS A 196 -17.36 -18.32 0.43
C LYS A 196 -18.67 -17.56 0.15
N PHE A 197 -19.08 -17.48 -1.11
CA PHE A 197 -20.40 -17.00 -1.50
C PHE A 197 -21.13 -18.17 -2.15
N GLU A 198 -22.21 -18.64 -1.52
CA GLU A 198 -22.92 -19.85 -1.93
C GLU A 198 -21.94 -21.04 -2.04
N ASP A 199 -21.84 -21.67 -3.21
CA ASP A 199 -20.91 -22.77 -3.47
C ASP A 199 -19.57 -22.33 -4.07
N LYS A 200 -19.38 -21.02 -4.31
CA LYS A 200 -18.16 -20.48 -4.91
C LYS A 200 -17.22 -19.89 -3.86
N ARG A 201 -15.94 -20.24 -3.97
CA ARG A 201 -14.84 -19.68 -3.17
C ARG A 201 -14.19 -18.55 -3.96
N VAL A 202 -14.15 -17.35 -3.39
CA VAL A 202 -13.56 -16.16 -4.03
C VAL A 202 -12.31 -15.73 -3.28
N SER A 203 -11.16 -15.75 -3.96
CA SER A 203 -9.89 -15.29 -3.40
C SER A 203 -9.78 -13.76 -3.49
N LEU A 204 -9.74 -13.09 -2.32
CA LEU A 204 -9.58 -11.64 -2.27
C LEU A 204 -8.20 -11.20 -2.75
N THR A 205 -7.17 -12.00 -2.47
CA THR A 205 -5.81 -11.75 -2.97
C THR A 205 -5.74 -11.80 -4.50
N GLN A 206 -6.49 -12.71 -5.13
CA GLN A 206 -6.54 -12.79 -6.59
C GLN A 206 -7.16 -11.53 -7.20
N ILE A 207 -8.24 -11.01 -6.59
CA ILE A 207 -8.86 -9.75 -7.02
C ILE A 207 -7.88 -8.58 -6.89
N GLU A 208 -7.13 -8.51 -5.79
CA GLU A 208 -6.08 -7.49 -5.60
C GLU A 208 -5.01 -7.58 -6.70
N HIS A 209 -4.46 -8.77 -6.95
CA HIS A 209 -3.45 -8.97 -7.99
C HIS A 209 -3.95 -8.61 -9.38
N GLU A 210 -5.19 -8.98 -9.72
CA GLU A 210 -5.76 -8.64 -11.01
C GLU A 210 -5.93 -7.12 -11.15
N LEU A 211 -6.42 -6.43 -10.11
CA LEU A 211 -6.54 -4.97 -10.12
C LEU A 211 -5.18 -4.27 -10.28
N LEU A 212 -4.11 -4.79 -9.68
CA LEU A 212 -2.76 -4.22 -9.83
C LEU A 212 -2.23 -4.25 -11.27
N ARG A 213 -2.85 -5.04 -12.17
CA ARG A 213 -2.51 -5.07 -13.60
C ARG A 213 -3.23 -3.97 -14.38
N HIS A 214 -4.24 -3.33 -13.79
CA HIS A 214 -4.99 -2.27 -14.45
C HIS A 214 -4.14 -0.97 -14.49
N PRO A 215 -4.05 -0.25 -15.63
CA PRO A 215 -3.22 0.94 -15.77
C PRO A 215 -3.51 2.12 -14.83
N TRP A 216 -4.63 2.08 -14.10
CA TRP A 216 -5.05 3.15 -13.18
C TRP A 216 -4.74 2.86 -11.71
N ILE A 217 -4.30 1.64 -11.38
CA ILE A 217 -4.18 1.18 -10.01
C ILE A 217 -2.71 1.18 -9.59
N ALA A 218 -2.40 1.94 -8.54
CA ALA A 218 -1.09 1.91 -7.89
C ALA A 218 -1.02 0.84 -6.79
N ASP A 219 -2.13 0.63 -6.07
CA ASP A 219 -2.23 -0.33 -4.98
C ASP A 219 -3.71 -0.74 -4.81
N ALA A 220 -3.96 -1.93 -4.30
CA ALA A 220 -5.31 -2.41 -4.02
C ALA A 220 -5.35 -3.25 -2.75
N HIS A 221 -6.43 -3.09 -1.98
CA HIS A 221 -6.78 -3.96 -0.89
C HIS A 221 -8.25 -4.38 -0.94
N CYS A 222 -8.48 -5.68 -0.81
CA CYS A 222 -9.76 -6.33 -0.87
C CYS A 222 -10.10 -6.97 0.47
N GLY A 223 -11.33 -6.69 0.94
CA GLY A 223 -11.86 -7.18 2.21
C GLY A 223 -13.37 -7.38 2.16
N ARG A 224 -13.93 -7.88 3.27
CA ARG A 224 -15.38 -7.91 3.47
C ARG A 224 -15.85 -6.53 3.93
N HIS A 225 -16.88 -6.01 3.28
CA HIS A 225 -17.51 -4.77 3.69
C HIS A 225 -18.00 -4.88 5.14
N PRO A 226 -17.61 -3.96 6.03
CA PRO A 226 -17.95 -4.00 7.46
C PRO A 226 -19.42 -4.25 7.77
N GLN A 227 -20.31 -3.62 7.02
CA GLN A 227 -21.75 -3.61 7.27
C GLN A 227 -22.56 -4.47 6.30
N HIS A 228 -22.01 -4.83 5.14
CA HIS A 228 -22.80 -5.42 4.05
C HIS A 228 -22.37 -6.85 3.69
N GLN A 229 -21.28 -7.35 4.30
CA GLN A 229 -20.81 -8.72 4.10
C GLN A 229 -20.55 -9.10 2.62
N ARG A 230 -20.33 -8.10 1.76
CA ARG A 230 -19.95 -8.22 0.35
C ARG A 230 -18.49 -7.84 0.15
N ILE A 231 -17.92 -8.16 -1.01
CA ILE A 231 -16.57 -7.73 -1.37
C ILE A 231 -16.52 -6.20 -1.50
N ALA A 232 -15.50 -5.62 -0.86
CA ALA A 232 -15.19 -4.21 -0.88
C ALA A 232 -13.71 -4.00 -1.26
N ILE A 233 -13.45 -3.01 -2.11
CA ILE A 233 -12.11 -2.67 -2.59
C ILE A 233 -11.73 -1.28 -2.13
N TRP A 234 -10.57 -1.18 -1.49
CA TRP A 234 -9.86 0.07 -1.30
C TRP A 234 -8.72 0.16 -2.31
N ALA A 235 -8.86 1.02 -3.30
CA ALA A 235 -7.91 1.18 -4.40
C ALA A 235 -7.14 2.50 -4.26
N ALA A 236 -5.81 2.42 -4.31
CA ALA A 236 -4.99 3.59 -4.57
C ALA A 236 -4.88 3.81 -6.08
N LEU A 237 -5.27 4.98 -6.55
CA LEU A 237 -5.16 5.38 -7.94
C LEU A 237 -3.79 6.01 -8.20
N ASN A 238 -3.18 5.68 -9.34
CA ASN A 238 -2.02 6.41 -9.84
C ASN A 238 -2.45 7.71 -10.55
N ALA A 239 -1.51 8.43 -11.16
CA ALA A 239 -1.79 9.68 -11.87
C ALA A 239 -2.87 9.54 -12.95
N ASP A 240 -2.82 8.47 -13.75
CA ASP A 240 -3.80 8.21 -14.82
C ASP A 240 -5.18 7.88 -14.25
N GLY A 241 -5.24 7.11 -13.17
CA GLY A 241 -6.48 6.82 -12.46
C GLY A 241 -7.10 8.07 -11.82
N ILE A 242 -6.28 8.95 -11.26
CA ILE A 242 -6.74 10.23 -10.70
C ILE A 242 -7.26 11.16 -11.81
N ALA A 243 -6.60 11.19 -12.96
CA ALA A 243 -7.07 11.94 -14.13
C ALA A 243 -8.43 11.39 -14.61
N ALA A 244 -8.55 10.07 -14.76
CA ALA A 244 -9.82 9.43 -15.12
C ALA A 244 -10.94 9.74 -14.11
N LEU A 245 -10.63 9.75 -12.80
CA LEU A 245 -11.58 10.12 -11.75
C LEU A 245 -12.03 11.57 -11.88
N ARG A 246 -11.11 12.50 -12.15
CA ARG A 246 -11.42 13.91 -12.35
C ARG A 246 -12.32 14.10 -13.56
N ASP A 247 -12.05 13.41 -14.67
CA ASP A 247 -12.72 13.67 -15.94
C ASP A 247 -14.03 12.92 -16.13
N GLN A 248 -14.15 11.73 -15.57
CA GLN A 248 -15.29 10.83 -15.78
C GLN A 248 -16.13 10.65 -14.52
N GLY A 249 -15.57 10.98 -13.36
CA GLY A 249 -16.21 10.82 -12.08
C GLY A 249 -16.13 9.42 -11.48
N ARG A 250 -16.54 9.34 -10.22
CA ARG A 250 -16.34 8.17 -9.36
C ARG A 250 -17.05 6.92 -9.85
N ALA A 251 -18.29 7.06 -10.32
CA ALA A 251 -19.10 5.93 -10.77
C ALA A 251 -18.51 5.29 -12.03
N ALA A 252 -18.02 6.11 -12.97
CA ALA A 252 -17.40 5.64 -14.20
C ALA A 252 -16.10 4.88 -13.94
N VAL A 253 -15.24 5.40 -13.06
CA VAL A 253 -13.99 4.71 -12.67
C VAL A 253 -14.29 3.37 -11.99
N ALA A 254 -15.22 3.34 -11.03
CA ALA A 254 -15.59 2.09 -10.35
C ALA A 254 -16.18 1.06 -11.33
N ASP A 255 -17.01 1.50 -12.29
CA ASP A 255 -17.58 0.63 -13.31
C ASP A 255 -16.53 0.09 -14.29
N ALA A 256 -15.57 0.93 -14.71
CA ALA A 256 -14.46 0.50 -15.57
C ALA A 256 -13.61 -0.58 -14.90
N LEU A 257 -13.23 -0.40 -13.63
CA LEU A 257 -12.47 -1.38 -12.86
C LEU A 257 -13.28 -2.67 -12.62
N LYS A 258 -14.59 -2.55 -12.38
CA LYS A 258 -15.48 -3.70 -12.25
C LYS A 258 -15.61 -4.48 -13.57
N ARG A 259 -15.73 -3.79 -14.70
CA ARG A 259 -15.76 -4.41 -16.05
C ARG A 259 -14.45 -5.12 -16.37
N TYR A 260 -13.32 -4.51 -15.99
CA TYR A 260 -12.01 -5.15 -16.11
C TYR A 260 -11.95 -6.48 -15.34
N LEU A 261 -12.40 -6.49 -14.07
CA LEU A 261 -12.48 -7.71 -13.27
C LEU A 261 -13.45 -8.75 -13.85
N ALA A 262 -14.54 -8.32 -14.47
CA ALA A 262 -15.53 -9.23 -15.06
C ALA A 262 -15.01 -10.09 -16.22
N ALA A 263 -13.85 -9.75 -16.79
CA ALA A 263 -13.20 -10.58 -17.81
C ALA A 263 -12.64 -11.89 -17.23
N THR A 264 -12.25 -11.92 -15.96
CA THR A 264 -11.58 -13.07 -15.32
C THR A 264 -12.31 -13.59 -14.08
N GLN A 265 -13.19 -12.79 -13.48
CA GLN A 265 -13.86 -13.11 -12.23
C GLN A 265 -15.35 -13.42 -12.47
N ASP A 266 -15.84 -14.41 -11.74
CA ASP A 266 -17.27 -14.72 -11.68
C ASP A 266 -18.11 -13.53 -11.22
N THR A 267 -19.35 -13.42 -11.68
CA THR A 267 -20.27 -12.30 -11.33
C THR A 267 -20.45 -12.13 -9.82
N ILE A 268 -20.41 -13.22 -9.05
CA ILE A 268 -20.54 -13.21 -7.59
C ILE A 268 -19.30 -12.64 -6.88
N ALA A 269 -18.13 -12.72 -7.52
CA ALA A 269 -16.86 -12.20 -7.04
C ALA A 269 -16.69 -10.70 -7.34
N LEU A 270 -17.54 -10.11 -8.19
CA LEU A 270 -17.41 -8.72 -8.60
C LEU A 270 -17.66 -7.75 -7.42
N PRO A 271 -16.68 -6.88 -7.10
CA PRO A 271 -16.84 -5.92 -6.02
C PRO A 271 -18.00 -4.95 -6.24
N ARG A 272 -18.74 -4.68 -5.16
CA ARG A 272 -19.85 -3.72 -5.17
C ARG A 272 -19.52 -2.41 -4.47
N TYR A 273 -18.55 -2.46 -3.55
CA TYR A 273 -18.18 -1.32 -2.72
C TYR A 273 -16.74 -0.93 -3.04
N TRP A 274 -16.54 0.35 -3.31
CA TRP A 274 -15.26 0.90 -3.72
C TRP A 274 -14.90 2.06 -2.82
N ARG A 275 -13.61 2.17 -2.47
CA ARG A 275 -13.00 3.35 -1.88
C ARG A 275 -11.77 3.72 -2.68
N PHE A 276 -11.62 5.00 -3.01
CA PHE A 276 -10.48 5.52 -3.75
C PHE A 276 -9.60 6.40 -2.85
N ALA A 277 -8.29 6.18 -2.94
CA ALA A 277 -7.27 7.00 -2.31
C ALA A 277 -6.11 7.23 -3.29
N ASP A 278 -5.17 8.10 -2.96
CA ASP A 278 -3.91 8.25 -3.68
C ASP A 278 -2.82 7.31 -3.14
N SER A 279 -2.98 6.84 -1.90
CA SER A 279 -2.12 5.84 -1.27
C SER A 279 -2.89 5.04 -0.22
N LEU A 280 -2.45 3.80 0.03
CA LEU A 280 -2.99 2.96 1.11
C LEU A 280 -2.05 3.00 2.33
N PRO A 281 -2.58 3.01 3.57
CA PRO A 281 -1.79 3.07 4.79
C PRO A 281 -1.17 1.71 5.13
N ARG A 282 -0.30 1.21 4.25
CA ARG A 282 0.46 -0.01 4.51
C ARG A 282 1.56 0.26 5.53
N ASN A 283 1.69 -0.62 6.52
CA ASN A 283 2.79 -0.55 7.49
C ASN A 283 4.14 -0.95 6.86
N ALA A 284 5.22 -0.92 7.65
CA ALA A 284 6.57 -1.30 7.18
C ALA A 284 6.69 -2.74 6.61
N GLN A 285 5.68 -3.59 6.86
CA GLN A 285 5.56 -4.96 6.34
C GLN A 285 4.60 -5.05 5.14
N ALA A 286 4.23 -3.91 4.56
CA ALA A 286 3.25 -3.81 3.47
C ALA A 286 1.84 -4.31 3.81
N LYS A 287 1.45 -4.39 5.10
CA LYS A 287 0.10 -4.80 5.52
C LYS A 287 -0.79 -3.60 5.82
N ILE A 288 -2.07 -3.71 5.49
CA ILE A 288 -3.11 -2.76 5.93
C ILE A 288 -3.69 -3.25 7.26
N ALA A 289 -3.83 -2.37 8.25
CA ALA A 289 -4.48 -2.75 9.49
C ALA A 289 -5.99 -2.90 9.30
N ALA A 290 -6.60 -3.88 9.98
CA ALA A 290 -8.04 -4.09 9.90
C ALA A 290 -8.83 -2.83 10.29
N ALA A 291 -8.35 -2.07 11.28
CA ALA A 291 -8.97 -0.81 11.70
C ALA A 291 -8.95 0.27 10.61
N ASP A 292 -7.90 0.35 9.81
CA ASP A 292 -7.79 1.33 8.71
C ASP A 292 -8.81 0.98 7.61
N PHE A 293 -8.90 -0.30 7.24
CA PHE A 293 -9.89 -0.76 6.27
C PHE A 293 -11.32 -0.54 6.76
N GLN A 294 -11.60 -0.83 8.04
CA GLN A 294 -12.89 -0.56 8.67
C GLN A 294 -13.23 0.94 8.58
N THR A 295 -12.27 1.80 8.94
CA THR A 295 -12.43 3.27 8.93
C THR A 295 -12.72 3.77 7.51
N ALA A 296 -12.00 3.29 6.50
CA ALA A 296 -12.18 3.70 5.10
C ALA A 296 -13.63 3.49 4.60
N PHE A 297 -14.33 2.47 5.11
CA PHE A 297 -15.71 2.17 4.70
C PHE A 297 -16.80 2.68 5.64
N THR A 298 -16.46 3.02 6.89
CA THR A 298 -17.43 3.45 7.91
C THR A 298 -17.41 4.95 8.20
N VAL A 299 -16.26 5.62 8.00
CA VAL A 299 -16.11 7.06 8.25
C VAL A 299 -16.22 7.84 6.95
N VAL A 300 -17.21 8.74 6.90
CA VAL A 300 -17.46 9.62 5.75
C VAL A 300 -16.38 10.69 5.66
N GLN A 301 -15.75 10.84 4.49
CA GLN A 301 -14.75 11.87 4.24
C GLN A 301 -15.44 13.18 3.87
N THR A 302 -15.34 14.19 4.72
CA THR A 302 -15.95 15.52 4.54
C THR A 302 -14.93 16.65 4.36
N SER A 303 -13.65 16.41 4.64
CA SER A 303 -12.58 17.40 4.48
C SER A 303 -11.21 16.75 4.27
N PRO A 304 -10.22 17.51 3.80
CA PRO A 304 -8.82 17.15 3.94
C PRO A 304 -8.42 16.90 5.40
N VAL A 305 -7.35 16.13 5.58
CA VAL A 305 -6.58 16.14 6.83
C VAL A 305 -5.67 17.37 6.79
N TRP A 306 -5.95 18.34 7.66
CA TRP A 306 -5.28 19.64 7.67
C TRP A 306 -4.05 19.65 8.58
N SER A 307 -2.90 20.02 8.03
CA SER A 307 -1.68 20.38 8.79
C SER A 307 -1.56 21.91 8.88
N LYS A 308 -1.16 22.43 10.04
CA LYS A 308 -0.87 23.87 10.21
C LYS A 308 0.57 24.14 9.81
N THR A 309 0.80 25.13 8.96
CA THR A 309 2.15 25.64 8.69
C THR A 309 2.53 26.59 9.82
N SER A 310 3.66 26.33 10.48
CA SER A 310 4.16 27.21 11.55
C SER A 310 4.65 28.53 10.95
N SER A 311 4.00 29.64 11.32
CA SER A 311 4.55 30.99 11.19
C SER A 311 5.13 31.42 12.55
N GLU A 312 6.36 31.95 12.56
CA GLU A 312 7.08 32.37 13.77
C GLU A 312 6.58 33.72 14.36
N GLU A 313 5.62 34.38 13.70
CA GLU A 313 5.09 35.68 14.12
C GLU A 313 3.65 35.57 14.68
N GLU A 314 3.44 36.03 15.92
CA GLU A 314 2.15 36.02 16.66
C GLU A 314 1.04 36.89 16.03
N THR A 315 1.31 37.60 14.94
CA THR A 315 0.34 38.47 14.23
C THR A 315 0.09 38.06 12.78
N ALA A 316 0.71 36.98 12.30
CA ALA A 316 0.61 36.51 10.92
C ALA A 316 -0.64 35.64 10.70
N ALA A 317 -1.17 35.67 9.48
CA ALA A 317 -2.30 34.84 9.08
C ALA A 317 -1.96 33.35 9.24
N GLU A 318 -2.89 32.57 9.79
CA GLU A 318 -2.69 31.14 9.97
C GLU A 318 -2.99 30.39 8.68
N THR A 319 -2.06 29.54 8.24
CA THR A 319 -2.26 28.75 7.02
C THR A 319 -2.34 27.26 7.34
N PHE A 320 -3.38 26.62 6.82
CA PHE A 320 -3.58 25.17 6.86
C PHE A 320 -3.42 24.58 5.48
N ILE A 321 -2.72 23.46 5.34
CA ILE A 321 -2.53 22.76 4.07
C ILE A 321 -3.15 21.37 4.19
N GLY A 322 -3.80 20.92 3.11
CA GLY A 322 -4.39 19.60 3.06
C GLY A 322 -4.60 19.14 1.63
N ARG A 323 -4.66 17.82 1.44
CA ARG A 323 -4.97 17.21 0.14
C ARG A 323 -6.44 16.83 0.08
N VAL A 324 -7.13 17.22 -0.99
CA VAL A 324 -8.54 16.89 -1.18
C VAL A 324 -8.68 15.37 -1.38
N PRO A 325 -9.41 14.66 -0.49
CA PRO A 325 -9.60 13.22 -0.61
C PRO A 325 -10.25 12.85 -1.96
N LEU A 326 -9.83 11.75 -2.57
CA LEU A 326 -10.43 11.28 -3.84
C LEU A 326 -11.91 10.92 -3.70
N ASP A 327 -12.31 10.45 -2.52
CA ASP A 327 -13.65 9.95 -2.19
C ASP A 327 -14.41 10.87 -1.24
N LEU A 328 -14.17 12.18 -1.35
CA LEU A 328 -14.94 13.19 -0.63
C LEU A 328 -16.44 12.99 -0.90
N VAL A 329 -17.27 13.01 0.14
CA VAL A 329 -18.70 12.67 0.04
C VAL A 329 -19.47 13.57 -0.95
N TYR A 330 -18.97 14.78 -1.18
CA TYR A 330 -19.62 15.79 -2.02
C TYR A 330 -19.42 15.58 -3.53
N PHE A 331 -18.62 14.59 -3.94
CA PHE A 331 -18.47 14.23 -5.35
C PHE A 331 -19.60 13.33 -5.88
N GLY A 332 -20.60 13.01 -5.05
CA GLY A 332 -21.82 12.32 -5.48
C GLY A 332 -22.89 13.27 -6.05
N GLY A 333 -23.96 12.71 -6.61
CA GLY A 333 -25.12 13.48 -7.06
C GLY A 333 -24.79 14.45 -8.20
N HIS A 334 -24.99 15.76 -7.96
CA HIS A 334 -24.80 16.81 -8.97
C HIS A 334 -23.36 16.89 -9.51
N PHE A 335 -22.36 16.49 -8.71
CA PHE A 335 -20.94 16.51 -9.09
C PHE A 335 -20.42 15.13 -9.52
N ALA A 336 -21.30 14.17 -9.79
CA ALA A 336 -20.92 12.78 -10.07
C ALA A 336 -20.16 12.60 -11.38
N THR A 337 -20.39 13.46 -12.39
CA THR A 337 -19.73 13.40 -13.70
C THR A 337 -18.56 14.38 -13.82
N PHE A 338 -18.54 15.43 -13.00
CA PHE A 338 -17.45 16.39 -12.91
C PHE A 338 -17.17 16.68 -11.42
N PRO A 339 -16.33 15.87 -10.76
CA PRO A 339 -16.02 16.04 -9.35
C PRO A 339 -15.33 17.38 -9.09
N LEU A 340 -15.99 18.22 -8.30
CA LEU A 340 -15.45 19.44 -7.74
C LEU A 340 -15.98 19.63 -6.32
N VAL A 341 -15.26 20.40 -5.52
CA VAL A 341 -15.67 20.76 -4.18
C VAL A 341 -16.66 21.92 -4.28
N PRO A 342 -17.89 21.79 -3.76
CA PRO A 342 -18.85 22.89 -3.79
C PRO A 342 -18.34 24.08 -2.98
N GLY A 343 -18.57 25.31 -3.45
CA GLY A 343 -18.10 26.50 -2.75
C GLY A 343 -18.61 26.64 -1.31
N VAL A 344 -19.78 26.08 -0.98
CA VAL A 344 -20.28 26.02 0.40
C VAL A 344 -19.46 25.10 1.30
N VAL A 345 -18.88 24.04 0.73
CA VAL A 345 -18.00 23.10 1.43
C VAL A 345 -16.65 23.76 1.72
N GLU A 346 -16.10 24.54 0.78
CA GLU A 346 -14.90 25.34 1.03
C GLU A 346 -15.11 26.30 2.21
N LEU A 347 -16.28 26.95 2.28
CA LEU A 347 -16.65 27.81 3.41
C LEU A 347 -16.83 27.01 4.71
N GLN A 348 -17.37 25.79 4.64
CA GLN A 348 -17.46 24.90 5.80
C GLN A 348 -16.07 24.54 6.33
N TRP A 349 -15.10 24.24 5.46
CA TRP A 349 -13.72 23.98 5.88
C TRP A 349 -13.10 25.19 6.60
N VAL A 350 -13.30 26.39 6.06
CA VAL A 350 -12.89 27.65 6.73
C VAL A 350 -13.51 27.76 8.12
N ARG A 351 -14.80 27.40 8.27
CA ARG A 351 -15.50 27.43 9.56
C ARG A 351 -14.96 26.39 10.53
N ASP A 352 -14.74 25.16 10.08
CA ASP A 352 -14.22 24.06 10.89
C ASP A 352 -12.79 24.34 11.38
N LEU A 353 -11.96 24.94 10.53
CA LEU A 353 -10.62 25.37 10.89
C LEU A 353 -10.66 26.54 11.88
N ALA A 354 -11.47 27.56 11.61
CA ALA A 354 -11.64 28.68 12.52
C ALA A 354 -12.15 28.23 13.90
N ALA A 355 -13.06 27.26 13.97
CA ALA A 355 -13.60 26.72 15.22
C ALA A 355 -12.55 26.05 16.14
N ARG A 356 -11.32 25.84 15.66
CA ARG A 356 -10.18 25.42 16.49
C ARG A 356 -9.69 26.54 17.43
N HIS A 357 -10.09 27.78 17.18
CA HIS A 357 -9.78 28.95 18.00
C HIS A 357 -10.94 29.34 18.93
N PRO A 358 -10.67 29.99 20.08
CA PRO A 358 -11.71 30.48 20.98
C PRO A 358 -12.73 31.41 20.30
N TRP A 359 -12.25 32.32 19.44
CA TRP A 359 -13.09 33.26 18.69
C TRP A 359 -13.88 32.60 17.54
N GLY A 360 -13.53 31.38 17.13
CA GLY A 360 -14.04 30.77 15.91
C GLY A 360 -15.45 30.20 16.00
N ARG A 361 -16.00 30.00 17.20
CA ARG A 361 -17.35 29.43 17.38
C ARG A 361 -18.47 30.47 17.47
N GLN A 362 -18.15 31.75 17.27
CA GLN A 362 -19.13 32.83 17.26
C GLN A 362 -20.17 32.67 16.15
N ARG A 363 -21.37 33.22 16.38
CA ARG A 363 -22.46 33.24 15.39
C ARG A 363 -22.06 34.10 14.19
N VAL A 364 -22.28 33.57 12.99
CA VAL A 364 -22.02 34.28 11.73
C VAL A 364 -23.25 35.11 11.36
N VAL A 365 -23.04 36.40 11.14
CA VAL A 365 -24.11 37.32 10.71
C VAL A 365 -24.22 37.34 9.18
N ARG A 366 -23.08 37.42 8.49
CA ARG A 366 -22.99 37.46 7.03
C ARG A 366 -21.59 37.12 6.52
N VAL A 367 -21.48 36.86 5.22
CA VAL A 367 -20.21 36.75 4.51
C VAL A 367 -20.09 37.89 3.50
N GLU A 368 -19.02 38.68 3.60
CA GLU A 368 -18.74 39.84 2.76
C GLU A 368 -17.69 39.46 1.68
N ASN A 369 -17.88 39.96 0.45
CA ASN A 369 -16.95 39.79 -0.67
C ASN A 369 -16.58 38.33 -0.98
N LEU A 370 -17.55 37.43 -0.85
CA LEU A 370 -17.36 36.03 -1.20
C LEU A 370 -17.12 35.90 -2.71
N LYS A 371 -15.98 35.34 -3.09
CA LYS A 371 -15.60 35.11 -4.48
C LYS A 371 -15.17 33.66 -4.64
N TYR A 372 -15.64 33.03 -5.72
CA TYR A 372 -15.17 31.73 -6.21
C TYR A 372 -14.52 31.99 -7.57
N GLN A 373 -13.25 31.59 -7.70
CA GLN A 373 -12.37 32.01 -8.78
C GLN A 373 -11.87 30.81 -9.58
N GLN A 374 -11.57 29.70 -8.91
CA GLN A 374 -11.12 28.45 -9.54
C GLN A 374 -11.74 27.25 -8.83
N PHE A 375 -11.83 26.14 -9.57
CA PHE A 375 -12.34 24.89 -9.01
C PHE A 375 -11.29 24.22 -8.13
N VAL A 376 -11.75 23.70 -7.01
CA VAL A 376 -11.02 22.70 -6.22
C VAL A 376 -11.53 21.32 -6.62
N ARG A 377 -10.63 20.41 -6.99
CA ARG A 377 -10.93 19.08 -7.53
C ARG A 377 -10.30 17.97 -6.66
N PRO A 378 -10.72 16.69 -6.82
CA PRO A 378 -10.11 15.58 -6.09
C PRO A 378 -8.59 15.57 -6.25
N HIS A 379 -7.83 15.24 -5.20
CA HIS A 379 -6.36 15.23 -5.17
C HIS A 379 -5.64 16.59 -5.24
N ASP A 380 -6.36 17.71 -5.37
CA ASP A 380 -5.70 19.02 -5.28
C ASP A 380 -5.10 19.21 -3.89
N GLU A 381 -3.93 19.86 -3.86
CA GLU A 381 -3.35 20.36 -2.63
C GLU A 381 -3.88 21.77 -2.39
N VAL A 382 -4.64 21.93 -1.31
CA VAL A 382 -5.30 23.18 -0.97
C VAL A 382 -4.70 23.79 0.27
N SER A 383 -4.55 25.12 0.26
CA SER A 383 -4.20 25.92 1.42
C SER A 383 -5.39 26.79 1.83
N VAL A 384 -5.61 26.90 3.15
CA VAL A 384 -6.61 27.78 3.75
C VAL A 384 -5.90 28.74 4.69
N GLU A 385 -5.87 30.00 4.31
CA GLU A 385 -5.34 31.11 5.10
C GLU A 385 -6.48 31.76 5.89
N LEU A 386 -6.28 31.94 7.20
CA LEU A 386 -7.21 32.55 8.13
C LEU A 386 -6.56 33.77 8.81
N LYS A 387 -7.19 34.93 8.70
CA LYS A 387 -6.76 36.16 9.37
C LYS A 387 -7.93 36.78 10.14
N TYR A 388 -7.92 36.60 11.45
CA TYR A 388 -8.92 37.18 12.35
C TYR A 388 -8.50 38.60 12.79
N ASP A 389 -9.42 39.55 12.67
CA ASP A 389 -9.30 40.93 13.13
C ASP A 389 -10.24 41.10 14.32
N GLU A 390 -9.68 41.09 15.53
CA GLU A 390 -10.43 41.19 16.79
C GLU A 390 -11.16 42.52 16.93
N ALA A 391 -10.51 43.63 16.54
CA ALA A 391 -11.10 44.97 16.62
C ALA A 391 -12.36 45.12 15.74
N LYS A 392 -12.40 44.41 14.60
CA LYS A 392 -13.57 44.40 13.70
C LYS A 392 -14.50 43.21 13.91
N ASN A 393 -14.13 42.25 14.75
CA ASN A 393 -14.76 40.93 14.89
C ASN A 393 -15.03 40.24 13.53
N LYS A 394 -13.98 40.19 12.68
CA LYS A 394 -14.08 39.65 11.31
C LYS A 394 -12.97 38.65 11.03
N LEU A 395 -13.30 37.56 10.34
CA LEU A 395 -12.34 36.61 9.80
C LEU A 395 -12.22 36.81 8.28
N SER A 396 -11.04 37.23 7.81
CA SER A 396 -10.70 37.15 6.39
C SER A 396 -10.15 35.76 6.08
N PHE A 397 -10.57 35.18 4.96
CA PHE A 397 -10.07 33.87 4.53
C PHE A 397 -9.70 33.85 3.05
N LYS A 398 -8.76 32.98 2.71
CA LYS A 398 -8.38 32.66 1.34
C LYS A 398 -8.13 31.16 1.22
N VAL A 399 -8.77 30.52 0.26
CA VAL A 399 -8.54 29.14 -0.17
C VAL A 399 -7.77 29.19 -1.49
N SER A 400 -6.65 28.47 -1.59
CA SER A 400 -5.82 28.44 -2.80
C SER A 400 -5.39 27.03 -3.15
N ASN A 401 -5.09 26.78 -4.42
CA ASN A 401 -4.40 25.58 -4.91
C ASN A 401 -3.05 26.02 -5.50
N GLY A 402 -1.97 25.80 -4.74
CA GLY A 402 -0.69 26.47 -4.99
C GLY A 402 -0.85 27.99 -4.96
N ASP A 403 -0.37 28.67 -6.00
CA ASP A 403 -0.47 30.14 -6.14
C ASP A 403 -1.86 30.61 -6.63
N ASN A 404 -2.72 29.68 -7.03
CA ASN A 404 -4.01 30.01 -7.63
C ASN A 404 -5.09 30.21 -6.56
N PRO A 405 -5.73 31.39 -6.45
CA PRO A 405 -6.84 31.58 -5.53
C PRO A 405 -8.09 30.83 -6.02
N CYS A 406 -8.67 30.01 -5.16
CA CYS A 406 -9.90 29.25 -5.42
C CYS A 406 -11.13 29.95 -4.84
N ALA A 407 -11.07 30.34 -3.56
CA ALA A 407 -12.14 31.08 -2.90
C ALA A 407 -11.57 32.12 -1.93
N SER A 408 -12.28 33.21 -1.73
CA SER A 408 -11.91 34.22 -0.72
C SER A 408 -13.12 34.97 -0.21
N GLY A 409 -13.02 35.53 0.99
CA GLY A 409 -14.10 36.30 1.58
C GLY A 409 -13.81 36.75 3.01
N ARG A 410 -14.81 37.37 3.62
CA ARG A 410 -14.77 37.82 5.01
C ARG A 410 -16.01 37.36 5.76
N ILE A 411 -15.84 36.58 6.81
CA ILE A 411 -16.91 36.16 7.71
C ILE A 411 -17.06 37.21 8.81
N VAL A 412 -18.26 37.73 8.98
CA VAL A 412 -18.59 38.71 10.02
C VAL A 412 -19.30 38.00 11.16
N PHE A 413 -18.75 38.10 12.37
CA PHE A 413 -19.36 37.54 13.57
C PHE A 413 -20.30 38.53 14.23
N GLU A 414 -21.23 38.00 15.02
CA GLU A 414 -22.11 38.80 15.86
C GLU A 414 -21.31 39.53 16.94
N VAL A 415 -21.57 40.81 17.12
CA VAL A 415 -20.96 41.59 18.21
C VAL A 415 -21.64 41.14 19.51
N VAL A 416 -20.84 40.63 20.45
CA VAL A 416 -21.32 40.21 21.78
C VAL A 416 -21.66 41.41 22.63
#